data_AF-A0A371MRL0-F1
#
_entry.id   AF-A0A371MRL0-F1
#
_cell.length_a   1.000
_cell.length_b   1.000
_cell.length_c   1.000
_cell.angle_alpha   90.00
_cell.angle_beta   90.00
_cell.angle_gamma   90.00
#
_symmetry.space_group_name_H-M   'P 1'
#
loop_
_entity.id
_entity.type
_entity.pdbx_description
1 polymer ?
#
loop_
_entity_poly.entity_id
_entity_poly.type
_entity_poly.pdbx_seq_one_letter_code
_entity_poly.pdbx_strand_id
1 'polypeptide(L)'
;MNTPEQSFTRSSSGIPGLDSLLEGGFVDGRLYLVLGVPGTGKTLLGTEFLCEGLSAGETVLFIHGEESADDLRANAAELGIDIRGANFLDVGPESDFFKRA
;
A
#
# COMPACT_ATOMS: atom_id res chain seq x y z
N MET A 1 -23.64 27.32 18.58
CA MET A 1 -23.73 26.90 17.17
C MET A 1 -23.08 25.53 17.11
N ASN A 2 -23.86 24.46 16.99
CA ASN A 2 -23.31 23.12 16.80
C ASN A 2 -22.93 22.98 15.33
N THR A 3 -21.63 23.01 15.04
CA THR A 3 -21.13 22.60 13.72
C THR A 3 -21.46 21.11 13.58
N PRO A 4 -22.16 20.67 12.52
CA PRO A 4 -22.36 19.24 12.32
C PRO A 4 -20.98 18.57 12.21
N GLU A 5 -20.74 17.54 13.03
CA GLU A 5 -19.55 16.71 12.90
C GLU A 5 -19.52 16.14 11.48
N GLN A 6 -18.54 16.55 10.69
CA GLN A 6 -18.30 15.97 9.38
C GLN A 6 -17.70 14.59 9.59
N SER A 7 -18.49 13.52 9.40
CA SER A 7 -17.96 12.16 9.43
C SER A 7 -17.24 11.88 8.12
N PHE A 8 -15.94 11.61 8.19
CA PHE A 8 -15.17 11.17 7.04
C PHE A 8 -15.30 9.66 6.86
N THR A 9 -15.47 9.19 5.63
CA THR A 9 -15.30 7.77 5.30
C THR A 9 -13.82 7.41 5.43
N ARG A 10 -13.55 6.20 5.92
CA ARG A 10 -12.20 5.71 6.19
C ARG A 10 -12.00 4.30 5.65
N SER A 11 -10.78 4.05 5.20
CA SER A 11 -10.27 2.77 4.76
C SER A 11 -9.31 2.22 5.82
N SER A 12 -9.48 0.95 6.19
CA SER A 12 -8.57 0.28 7.13
C SER A 12 -7.15 0.21 6.55
N SER A 13 -6.14 0.28 7.41
CA SER A 13 -4.75 0.03 7.03
C SER A 13 -4.42 -1.47 6.91
N GLY A 14 -5.33 -2.36 7.31
CA GLY A 14 -5.07 -3.80 7.51
C GLY A 14 -4.34 -4.11 8.82
N ILE A 15 -3.86 -3.09 9.55
CA ILE A 15 -3.06 -3.24 10.77
C ILE A 15 -3.88 -2.73 11.97
N PRO A 16 -4.44 -3.61 12.83
CA PRO A 16 -5.37 -3.20 13.89
C PRO A 16 -4.80 -2.16 14.87
N GLY A 17 -3.50 -2.26 15.18
CA GLY A 17 -2.81 -1.31 16.05
C GLY A 17 -2.71 0.08 15.43
N LEU A 18 -2.46 0.16 14.13
CA LEU A 18 -2.39 1.43 13.41
C LEU A 18 -3.79 2.02 13.22
N ASP A 19 -4.78 1.21 12.88
CA ASP A 19 -6.18 1.66 12.76
C ASP A 19 -6.70 2.26 14.07
N SER A 20 -6.34 1.66 15.21
CA SER A 20 -6.68 2.20 16.53
C SER A 20 -6.07 3.58 16.76
N LEU A 21 -4.82 3.79 16.32
CA LEU A 21 -4.14 5.09 16.41
C LEU A 21 -4.70 6.13 15.45
N LEU A 22 -5.22 5.69 14.29
CA LEU A 22 -5.80 6.55 13.27
C LEU A 22 -7.32 6.74 13.40
N GLU A 23 -7.93 6.22 14.48
CA GLU A 23 -9.37 6.26 14.73
C GLU A 23 -10.19 5.58 13.62
N GLY A 24 -9.80 4.36 13.25
CA GLY A 24 -10.47 3.54 12.24
C GLY A 24 -9.83 3.59 10.85
N GLY A 25 -8.56 3.99 10.75
CA GLY A 25 -7.79 3.93 9.50
C GLY A 25 -7.66 5.27 8.76
N PHE A 26 -7.22 5.19 7.51
CA PHE A 26 -6.96 6.34 6.65
C PHE A 26 -8.27 6.99 6.19
N VAL A 27 -8.33 8.32 6.15
CA VAL A 27 -9.46 9.06 5.59
C VAL A 27 -9.38 9.01 4.06
N ASP A 28 -10.50 8.66 3.44
CA ASP A 28 -10.59 8.50 1.99
C ASP A 28 -10.32 9.80 1.23
N GLY A 29 -9.82 9.67 0.00
CA GLY A 29 -9.54 10.81 -0.88
C GLY A 29 -8.37 11.68 -0.43
N ARG A 30 -7.49 11.16 0.44
CA ARG A 30 -6.29 11.85 0.92
C ARG A 30 -5.01 11.15 0.51
N LEU A 31 -3.93 11.92 0.46
CA LEU A 31 -2.57 11.43 0.27
C LEU A 31 -1.88 11.25 1.62
N TYR A 32 -1.27 10.09 1.81
CA TYR A 32 -0.50 9.74 3.00
C TYR A 32 0.97 9.50 2.61
N LEU A 33 1.89 10.03 3.41
CA LEU A 33 3.33 9.84 3.22
C LEU A 33 3.89 9.02 4.39
N VAL A 34 4.48 7.87 4.07
CA VAL A 34 5.14 6.99 5.05
C VAL A 34 6.65 7.14 4.92
N LEU A 35 7.30 7.60 5.99
CA LEU A 35 8.75 7.84 6.04
C LEU A 35 9.44 6.88 7.00
N GLY A 36 10.65 6.47 6.66
CA GLY A 36 11.47 5.59 7.49
C GLY A 36 12.70 5.10 6.75
N VAL A 37 13.74 4.69 7.50
CA VAL A 37 14.98 4.15 6.92
C VAL A 37 14.73 2.80 6.21
N PRO A 38 15.62 2.33 5.32
CA PRO A 38 15.49 1.01 4.70
C PRO A 38 15.30 -0.09 5.77
N GLY A 39 14.45 -1.07 5.49
CA GLY A 39 14.15 -2.16 6.43
C GLY A 39 13.11 -1.87 7.52
N THR A 40 12.57 -0.65 7.64
CA THR A 40 11.54 -0.33 8.67
C THR A 40 10.13 -0.81 8.33
N GLY A 41 9.93 -1.56 7.24
CA GLY A 41 8.61 -2.09 6.88
C GLY A 41 7.68 -1.16 6.10
N LYS A 42 8.21 -0.16 5.38
CA LYS A 42 7.37 0.75 4.54
C LYS A 42 6.60 -0.02 3.46
N THR A 43 7.32 -0.85 2.70
CA THR A 43 6.72 -1.71 1.67
C THR A 43 5.73 -2.69 2.29
N LEU A 44 6.07 -3.25 3.46
CA LEU A 44 5.20 -4.16 4.19
C LEU A 44 3.86 -3.52 4.58
N LEU A 45 3.90 -2.29 5.11
CA LEU A 45 2.69 -1.52 5.39
C LEU A 45 1.87 -1.30 4.10
N GLY A 46 2.53 -0.96 2.99
CA GLY A 46 1.88 -0.84 1.68
C GLY A 46 1.21 -2.14 1.23
N THR A 47 1.86 -3.30 1.39
CA THR A 47 1.30 -4.59 1.01
C THR A 47 0.13 -5.02 1.89
N GLU A 48 0.16 -4.72 3.20
CA GLU A 48 -0.98 -4.95 4.11
C GLU A 48 -2.20 -4.12 3.67
N PHE A 49 -1.98 -2.85 3.34
CA PHE A 49 -3.05 -1.99 2.86
C PHE A 49 -3.68 -2.50 1.54
N LEU A 50 -2.86 -3.02 0.62
CA LEU A 50 -3.37 -3.63 -0.61
C LEU A 50 -4.15 -4.92 -0.32
N CYS A 51 -3.68 -5.76 0.59
CA CYS A 51 -4.36 -6.99 0.99
C CYS A 51 -5.72 -6.71 1.63
N GLU A 52 -5.79 -5.68 2.49
CA GLU A 52 -7.05 -5.21 3.08
C GLU A 52 -8.01 -4.71 2.00
N GLY A 53 -7.55 -3.86 1.08
CA GLY A 53 -8.38 -3.39 -0.05
C GLY A 53 -8.90 -4.54 -0.91
N LEU A 54 -8.06 -5.54 -1.22
CA LEU A 54 -8.50 -6.75 -1.94
C LEU A 54 -9.56 -7.53 -1.16
N SER A 55 -9.40 -7.67 0.16
CA SER A 55 -10.35 -8.35 1.04
C SER A 55 -11.69 -7.61 1.13
N ALA A 56 -11.66 -6.29 1.02
CA ALA A 56 -12.84 -5.42 0.90
C ALA A 56 -13.48 -5.44 -0.50
N GLY A 57 -12.89 -6.14 -1.48
CA GLY A 57 -13.39 -6.22 -2.86
C GLY A 57 -13.03 -5.00 -3.72
N GLU A 58 -12.05 -4.20 -3.29
CA GLU A 58 -11.59 -3.02 -4.01
C GLU A 58 -10.58 -3.37 -5.11
N THR A 59 -10.48 -2.49 -6.10
CA THR A 59 -9.38 -2.54 -7.08
C THR A 59 -8.19 -1.78 -6.53
N VAL A 60 -7.07 -2.48 -6.35
CA VAL A 60 -5.85 -1.90 -5.79
C VAL A 60 -4.70 -1.87 -6.81
N LEU A 61 -3.76 -0.95 -6.62
CA LEU A 61 -2.61 -0.73 -7.50
C LEU A 61 -1.33 -0.46 -6.68
N PHE A 62 -0.28 -1.24 -6.92
CA PHE A 62 1.08 -0.94 -6.47
C PHE A 62 1.86 -0.29 -7.62
N ILE A 63 2.32 0.95 -7.42
CA ILE A 63 3.27 1.60 -8.33
C ILE A 63 4.68 1.43 -7.78
N HIS A 64 5.59 0.83 -8.54
CA HIS A 64 6.95 0.48 -8.08
C HIS A 64 7.99 0.81 -9.17
N GLY A 65 9.28 0.81 -8.79
CA GLY A 65 10.37 0.99 -9.75
C GLY A 65 11.74 0.50 -9.30
N GLU A 66 11.85 -0.11 -8.12
CA GLU A 66 13.10 -0.66 -7.58
C GLU A 66 13.11 -2.20 -7.58
N GLU A 67 11.97 -2.82 -7.29
CA GLU A 67 11.80 -4.26 -7.16
C GLU A 67 10.76 -4.75 -8.16
N SER A 68 10.89 -5.99 -8.66
CA SER A 68 9.94 -6.54 -9.61
C SER A 68 8.61 -6.88 -8.94
N ALA A 69 7.51 -6.87 -9.70
CA ALA A 69 6.21 -7.27 -9.19
C ALA A 69 6.19 -8.72 -8.67
N ASP A 70 6.99 -9.60 -9.26
CA ASP A 70 7.06 -11.01 -8.85
C ASP A 70 7.79 -11.17 -7.51
N ASP A 71 8.89 -10.43 -7.31
CA ASP A 71 9.63 -10.41 -6.04
C ASP A 71 8.77 -9.81 -4.92
N LEU A 72 8.07 -8.69 -5.20
CA LEU A 72 7.12 -8.07 -4.25
C LEU A 72 6.04 -9.06 -3.81
N ARG A 73 5.47 -9.84 -4.74
CA ARG A 73 4.47 -10.88 -4.44
C ARG A 73 5.07 -12.02 -3.63
N ALA A 74 6.27 -12.48 -3.99
CA ALA A 74 6.96 -13.56 -3.27
C ALA A 74 7.24 -13.16 -1.81
N ASN A 75 7.79 -11.97 -1.59
CA ASN A 75 8.08 -11.43 -0.26
C ASN A 75 6.82 -11.28 0.58
N ALA A 76 5.72 -10.77 0.00
CA ALA A 76 4.43 -10.67 0.69
C ALA A 76 3.89 -12.05 1.08
N ALA A 77 3.97 -13.03 0.16
CA ALA A 77 3.52 -14.39 0.40
C ALA A 77 4.31 -15.11 1.51
N GLU A 78 5.63 -14.88 1.62
CA GLU A 78 6.45 -15.38 2.73
C GLU A 78 5.99 -14.87 4.10
N LEU A 79 5.39 -13.68 4.13
CA LEU A 79 4.82 -13.07 5.33
C LEU A 79 3.34 -13.41 5.54
N GLY A 80 2.75 -14.24 4.66
CA GLY A 80 1.34 -14.63 4.73
C GLY A 80 0.36 -13.58 4.21
N ILE A 81 0.84 -12.57 3.48
CA ILE A 81 0.03 -11.49 2.93
C ILE A 81 -0.31 -11.81 1.47
N ASP A 82 -1.59 -11.92 1.15
CA ASP A 82 -2.04 -12.27 -0.20
C ASP A 82 -2.37 -11.04 -1.04
N ILE A 83 -1.42 -10.66 -1.90
CA ILE A 83 -1.57 -9.55 -2.86
C ILE A 83 -1.67 -10.03 -4.31
N ARG A 84 -1.99 -11.30 -4.56
CA ARG A 84 -2.04 -11.86 -5.93
C ARG A 84 -3.05 -11.15 -6.83
N GLY A 85 -4.14 -10.63 -6.26
CA GLY A 85 -5.16 -9.86 -6.96
C GLY A 85 -4.79 -8.41 -7.25
N ALA A 86 -3.66 -7.90 -6.72
CA ALA A 86 -3.27 -6.51 -6.91
C ALA A 86 -2.73 -6.25 -8.33
N ASN A 87 -3.05 -5.09 -8.88
CA ASN A 87 -2.44 -4.59 -10.10
C ASN A 87 -1.07 -3.98 -9.77
N PHE A 88 -0.12 -4.10 -10.69
CA PHE A 88 1.22 -3.54 -10.55
C PHE A 88 1.53 -2.67 -11.76
N LEU A 89 2.08 -1.49 -11.51
CA LEU A 89 2.60 -0.59 -12.53
C LEU A 89 4.07 -0.30 -12.23
N ASP A 90 4.93 -0.79 -13.11
CA ASP A 90 6.35 -0.47 -13.07
C ASP A 90 6.59 0.90 -13.73
N VAL A 91 7.19 1.82 -12.98
CA VAL A 91 7.63 3.15 -13.45
C VAL A 91 9.15 3.25 -13.51
N GLY A 92 9.86 2.15 -13.30
CA GLY A 92 11.30 2.03 -13.44
C GLY A 92 11.77 2.19 -14.89
N PRO A 93 13.08 2.46 -15.09
CA PRO A 93 13.65 2.58 -16.43
C PRO A 93 13.62 1.22 -17.15
N GLU A 94 13.18 1.21 -18.41
CA GLU A 94 13.22 -0.01 -19.23
C GLU A 94 14.66 -0.50 -19.43
N SER A 95 14.85 -1.81 -19.62
CA SER A 95 16.18 -2.43 -19.75
C SER A 95 17.05 -1.83 -20.87
N ASP A 96 16.43 -1.26 -21.90
CA ASP A 96 17.11 -0.58 -23.01
C ASP A 96 17.79 0.74 -22.59
N PHE A 97 17.39 1.32 -21.46
CA PHE A 97 18.08 2.45 -20.83
C PHE A 97 19.53 2.10 -20.47
N PHE A 98 19.77 0.88 -19.96
CA PHE A 98 21.10 0.43 -19.52
C PHE A 98 21.98 -0.13 -20.65
N LYS A 99 21.40 -0.42 -21.82
CA LYS A 99 22.13 -0.91 -23.00
C LYS A 99 22.82 0.19 -23.81
N ARG A 100 22.69 1.46 -23.40
CA ARG A 100 23.26 2.64 -24.09
C ARG A 100 24.61 3.13 -23.52
N ALA A 101 25.42 2.22 -22.96
CA ALA A 101 26.78 2.51 -22.50
C ALA A 101 27.82 2.24 -23.59
#